data_AF-A0A7C9RAF5-F1
#
_entry.id   AF-A0A7C9RAF5-F1
#
_cell.length_a   1.000
_cell.length_b   1.000
_cell.length_c   1.000
_cell.angle_alpha   90.00
_cell.angle_beta   90.00
_cell.angle_gamma   90.00
#
_symmetry.space_group_name_H-M   'P 1'
#
loop_
_entity.id
_entity.type
_entity.pdbx_description
1 polymer ?
#
loop_
_entity_poly.entity_id
_entity_poly.type
_entity_poly.pdbx_seq_one_letter_code
_entity_poly.pdbx_strand_id
1 'polypeptide(L)'
;MEAWQRATVALKSEELVRTYRLGGDGSVLQKAQADAEKAHAAANVVMLMTTTTQDRNSTEFHESLRQVEQQFQTDPTLKGASVLARWPMCALVQLGKTRNAKMPPIAMIFVLDHPQANAFCYPMVQSYFTTPLGADGKRVAPISIDGATVALQAALPPIKLAKKTLADKAAFKQSNLIERPTNVFAPREEIFIYAFLENVGRKDVGTPMASYEIGLDIEVRDRAGQILKSLPNEHTYKADSPPPFPVSRGYFTNFATAGISLDTPGNYTIVYIFHDRARPETPPATAEFAVTVK
;
A
#
# COMPACT_ATOMS: atom_id res chain seq x y z
N MET A 1 -4.90 -12.15 15.35
CA MET A 1 -4.00 -11.35 14.50
C MET A 1 -3.64 -12.19 13.28
N GLU A 2 -4.03 -11.72 12.10
CA GLU A 2 -3.89 -12.48 10.85
C GLU A 2 -2.41 -12.62 10.45
N ALA A 3 -2.05 -13.66 9.70
CA ALA A 3 -0.67 -13.99 9.37
C ALA A 3 0.05 -12.84 8.63
N TRP A 4 -0.68 -12.10 7.78
CA TRP A 4 -0.16 -10.95 7.03
C TRP A 4 0.14 -9.73 7.92
N GLN A 5 -0.65 -9.49 8.99
CA GLN A 5 -0.41 -8.36 9.92
C GLN A 5 0.94 -8.52 10.63
N ARG A 6 1.32 -9.77 10.94
CA ARG A 6 2.63 -10.11 11.49
C ARG A 6 3.76 -9.90 10.47
N ALA A 7 3.52 -10.22 9.20
CA ALA A 7 4.49 -10.00 8.12
C ALA A 7 4.77 -8.50 7.88
N THR A 8 3.75 -7.64 7.93
CA THR A 8 3.90 -6.18 7.79
C THR A 8 4.66 -5.55 8.96
N VAL A 9 4.49 -6.06 10.18
CA VAL A 9 5.26 -5.63 11.36
C VAL A 9 6.72 -6.06 11.23
N ALA A 10 6.97 -7.31 10.80
CA ALA A 10 8.32 -7.84 10.58
C ALA A 10 9.09 -7.09 9.48
N LEU A 11 8.41 -6.64 8.41
CA LEU A 11 9.00 -5.81 7.36
C LEU A 11 9.47 -4.44 7.85
N LYS A 12 8.81 -3.87 8.88
CA LYS A 12 9.21 -2.59 9.49
C LYS A 12 10.36 -2.72 10.47
N SER A 13 10.63 -3.92 10.97
CA SER A 13 11.70 -4.24 11.91
C SER A 13 12.78 -5.09 11.23
N GLU A 14 13.43 -4.54 10.19
CA GLU A 14 14.70 -4.92 9.52
C GLU A 14 15.28 -6.36 9.61
N GLU A 15 14.50 -7.41 9.86
CA GLU A 15 15.04 -8.77 9.95
C GLU A 15 14.83 -9.53 8.63
N LEU A 16 15.88 -9.42 7.80
CA LEU A 16 16.46 -10.55 7.06
C LEU A 16 15.65 -11.12 5.88
N VAL A 17 15.45 -10.32 4.82
CA VAL A 17 15.33 -10.88 3.47
C VAL A 17 16.35 -10.22 2.54
N ARG A 18 17.54 -10.82 2.41
CA ARG A 18 18.53 -10.41 1.39
C ARG A 18 18.14 -11.02 0.05
N THR A 19 17.74 -10.18 -0.90
CA THR A 19 17.46 -10.59 -2.28
C THR A 19 18.72 -10.46 -3.13
N TYR A 20 19.08 -11.54 -3.83
CA TYR A 20 20.18 -11.54 -4.80
C TYR A 20 19.57 -11.69 -6.19
N ARG A 21 19.89 -10.77 -7.10
CA ARG A 21 19.46 -10.87 -8.49
C ARG A 21 20.35 -11.87 -9.21
N LEU A 22 19.83 -13.07 -9.44
CA LEU A 22 20.55 -14.16 -10.12
C LEU A 22 20.58 -13.91 -11.64
N GLY A 23 21.42 -12.97 -12.08
CA GLY A 23 21.76 -12.80 -13.48
C GLY A 23 22.96 -13.68 -13.85
N GLY A 24 22.73 -14.96 -14.15
CA GLY A 24 23.68 -15.88 -14.82
C GLY A 24 25.04 -16.20 -14.15
N ASP A 25 25.44 -15.47 -13.12
CA ASP A 25 26.80 -15.53 -12.57
C ASP A 25 26.86 -16.37 -11.29
N GLY A 26 27.57 -17.50 -11.35
CA GLY A 26 27.73 -18.45 -10.24
C GLY A 26 28.38 -17.84 -8.98
N SER A 27 29.05 -16.70 -9.11
CA SER A 27 29.64 -15.95 -7.99
C SER A 27 28.60 -15.35 -7.05
N VAL A 28 27.43 -14.94 -7.57
CA VAL A 28 26.32 -14.36 -6.77
C VAL A 28 25.68 -15.44 -5.91
N LEU A 29 25.57 -16.66 -6.44
CA LEU A 29 25.09 -17.84 -5.72
C LEU A 29 26.00 -18.19 -4.53
N GLN A 30 27.32 -18.22 -4.77
CA GLN A 30 28.30 -18.52 -3.73
C GLN A 30 28.32 -17.44 -2.64
N LYS A 31 28.19 -16.16 -3.01
CA LYS A 31 28.10 -15.06 -2.04
C LYS A 31 26.82 -15.12 -1.20
N ALA A 32 25.68 -15.39 -1.83
CA ALA A 32 24.41 -15.57 -1.14
C ALA A 32 24.49 -16.72 -0.12
N GLN A 33 25.17 -17.81 -0.48
CA GLN A 33 25.41 -18.94 0.40
C GLN A 33 26.33 -18.59 1.57
N ALA A 34 27.47 -17.93 1.32
CA ALA A 34 28.40 -17.53 2.36
C ALA A 34 27.76 -16.56 3.38
N ASP A 35 26.94 -15.62 2.90
CA ASP A 35 26.21 -14.69 3.77
C ASP A 35 25.12 -15.42 4.60
N ALA A 36 24.47 -16.44 4.04
CA ALA A 36 23.49 -17.27 4.74
C ALA A 36 24.12 -18.11 5.87
N GLU A 37 25.26 -18.73 5.58
CA GLU A 37 26.03 -19.52 6.54
C GLU A 37 26.58 -18.65 7.67
N LYS A 38 27.13 -17.47 7.34
CA LYS A 38 27.64 -16.48 8.31
C LYS A 38 26.56 -15.95 9.25
N ALA A 39 25.33 -15.80 8.76
CA ALA A 39 24.21 -15.31 9.56
C ALA A 39 23.56 -16.41 10.44
N HIS A 40 24.07 -17.65 10.42
CA HIS A 40 23.40 -18.82 11.01
C HIS A 40 21.93 -18.97 10.56
N ALA A 41 21.60 -18.40 9.39
CA ALA A 41 20.25 -18.24 8.88
C ALA A 41 19.95 -19.18 7.72
N ALA A 42 20.72 -20.26 7.55
CA ALA A 42 20.59 -21.20 6.43
C ALA A 42 19.16 -21.78 6.26
N ALA A 43 18.37 -21.84 7.35
CA ALA A 43 16.96 -22.25 7.30
C ALA A 43 15.99 -21.15 6.80
N ASN A 44 16.42 -19.89 6.78
CA ASN A 44 15.63 -18.70 6.42
C ASN A 44 16.06 -18.04 5.10
N VAL A 45 17.08 -18.59 4.42
CA VAL A 45 17.52 -18.08 3.11
C VAL A 45 16.87 -18.88 1.99
N VAL A 46 16.25 -18.17 1.05
CA VAL A 46 15.65 -18.73 -0.16
C VAL A 46 16.37 -18.13 -1.36
N MET A 47 16.79 -18.99 -2.27
CA MET A 47 17.34 -18.55 -3.54
C MET A 47 16.20 -18.24 -4.50
N LEU A 48 16.17 -17.02 -5.03
CA LEU A 48 15.07 -16.54 -5.85
C LEU A 48 15.49 -16.37 -7.31
N MET A 49 14.88 -17.15 -8.20
CA MET A 49 14.96 -16.96 -9.65
C MET A 49 13.69 -16.26 -10.14
N THR A 50 13.77 -15.58 -11.28
CA THR A 50 12.61 -14.89 -11.86
C THR A 50 12.56 -15.15 -13.34
N THR A 51 11.37 -15.50 -13.82
CA THR A 51 11.07 -15.66 -15.24
C THR A 51 9.86 -14.82 -15.58
N THR A 52 9.93 -14.11 -16.71
CA THR A 52 8.82 -13.34 -17.25
C THR A 52 8.05 -14.21 -18.25
N THR A 53 6.74 -14.29 -18.11
CA THR A 53 5.86 -15.01 -19.03
C THR A 53 5.33 -14.06 -20.09
N GLN A 54 5.13 -14.53 -21.32
CA GLN A 54 4.62 -13.70 -22.43
C GLN A 54 3.09 -13.53 -22.41
N ASP A 55 2.44 -13.85 -21.29
CA ASP A 55 0.99 -13.76 -21.14
C ASP A 55 0.56 -12.29 -21.12
N ARG A 56 -0.64 -11.98 -21.63
CA ARG A 56 -1.11 -10.59 -21.75
C ARG A 56 -1.97 -10.12 -20.58
N ASN A 57 -2.52 -11.07 -19.83
CA ASN A 57 -3.44 -10.81 -18.72
C ASN A 57 -3.38 -11.94 -17.67
N SER A 58 -4.04 -11.75 -16.54
CA SER A 58 -4.06 -12.71 -15.43
C SER A 58 -4.70 -14.05 -15.80
N THR A 59 -5.68 -14.07 -16.71
CA THR A 59 -6.37 -15.30 -17.13
C THR A 59 -5.41 -16.19 -17.92
N GLU A 60 -4.77 -15.64 -18.94
CA GLU A 60 -3.73 -16.33 -19.72
C GLU A 60 -2.58 -16.80 -18.81
N PHE A 61 -2.14 -15.94 -17.89
CA PHE A 61 -1.10 -16.29 -16.92
C PHE A 61 -1.48 -17.50 -16.05
N HIS A 62 -2.72 -17.56 -15.56
CA HIS A 62 -3.18 -18.69 -14.75
C HIS A 62 -3.32 -19.98 -15.57
N GLU A 63 -3.69 -19.88 -16.84
CA GLU A 63 -3.70 -21.02 -17.75
C GLU A 63 -2.30 -21.55 -18.02
N SER A 64 -1.35 -20.67 -18.35
CA SER A 64 0.07 -20.99 -18.53
C SER A 64 0.66 -21.62 -17.26
N LEU A 65 0.36 -21.05 -16.09
CA LEU A 65 0.79 -21.61 -14.81
C LEU A 65 0.21 -23.02 -14.57
N ARG A 66 -1.08 -23.25 -14.90
CA ARG A 66 -1.70 -24.57 -14.78
C ARG A 66 -1.01 -25.61 -15.68
N GLN A 67 -0.58 -25.22 -16.88
CA GLN A 67 0.20 -26.11 -17.76
C GLN A 67 1.57 -26.44 -17.15
N VAL A 68 2.25 -25.46 -16.56
CA VAL A 68 3.52 -25.67 -15.82
C VAL A 68 3.32 -26.60 -14.62
N GLU A 69 2.21 -26.46 -13.89
CA GLU A 69 1.89 -27.35 -12.77
C GLU A 69 1.63 -28.79 -13.20
N GLN A 70 1.01 -28.98 -14.37
CA GLN A 70 0.87 -30.31 -14.96
C GLN A 70 2.24 -30.90 -15.31
N GLN A 71 3.18 -30.08 -15.78
CA GLN A 71 4.56 -30.51 -16.04
C GLN A 71 5.29 -30.95 -14.76
N PHE A 72 4.97 -30.40 -13.57
CA PHE A 72 5.57 -30.89 -12.31
C PHE A 72 5.23 -32.34 -12.01
N GLN A 73 4.10 -32.83 -12.52
CA GLN A 73 3.64 -34.20 -12.30
C GLN A 73 4.23 -35.18 -13.33
N THR A 74 4.53 -34.70 -14.53
CA THR A 74 4.92 -35.54 -15.67
C THR A 74 6.41 -35.47 -15.98
N ASP A 75 7.10 -34.38 -15.66
CA ASP A 75 8.52 -34.18 -15.91
C ASP A 75 9.38 -34.66 -14.72
N PRO A 76 10.23 -35.69 -14.89
CA PRO A 76 11.12 -36.18 -13.85
C PRO A 76 12.13 -35.14 -13.35
N THR A 77 12.47 -34.14 -14.16
CA THR A 77 13.41 -33.07 -13.80
C THR A 77 12.80 -32.02 -12.87
N LEU A 78 11.47 -31.88 -12.90
CA LEU A 78 10.70 -30.99 -12.04
C LEU A 78 10.05 -31.73 -10.87
N LYS A 79 10.39 -33.01 -10.67
CA LYS A 79 9.82 -33.85 -9.61
C LYS A 79 10.01 -33.20 -8.23
N GLY A 80 8.89 -32.98 -7.53
CA GLY A 80 8.87 -32.34 -6.22
C GLY A 80 8.80 -30.82 -6.27
N ALA A 81 8.71 -30.21 -7.46
CA ALA A 81 8.32 -28.81 -7.59
C ALA A 81 6.87 -28.63 -7.13
N SER A 82 6.58 -27.48 -6.54
CA SER A 82 5.23 -27.15 -6.07
C SER A 82 5.01 -25.64 -6.06
N VAL A 83 3.77 -25.24 -6.30
CA VAL A 83 3.38 -23.82 -6.19
C VAL A 83 3.16 -23.49 -4.73
N LEU A 84 3.96 -22.54 -4.23
CA LEU A 84 3.90 -22.06 -2.86
C LEU A 84 2.86 -20.95 -2.68
N ALA A 85 2.72 -20.08 -3.69
CA ALA A 85 1.77 -18.99 -3.69
C ALA A 85 1.38 -18.58 -5.11
N ARG A 86 0.15 -18.10 -5.28
CA ARG A 86 -0.37 -17.54 -6.53
C ARG A 86 -0.92 -16.14 -6.28
N TRP A 87 -0.65 -15.24 -7.20
CA TRP A 87 -1.13 -13.86 -7.23
C TRP A 87 -1.59 -13.52 -8.66
N PRO A 88 -2.36 -12.44 -8.88
CA PRO A 88 -2.93 -12.14 -10.19
C PRO A 88 -1.91 -11.97 -11.33
N MET A 89 -0.71 -11.46 -11.02
CA MET A 89 0.35 -11.19 -12.00
C MET A 89 1.63 -12.00 -11.74
N CYS A 90 1.63 -12.90 -10.76
CA CYS A 90 2.79 -13.75 -10.49
C CYS A 90 2.47 -15.01 -9.70
N ALA A 91 3.39 -15.95 -9.71
CA ALA A 91 3.35 -17.14 -8.88
C ALA A 91 4.73 -17.45 -8.33
N LEU A 92 4.76 -17.95 -7.09
CA LEU A 92 5.98 -18.44 -6.46
C LEU A 92 5.95 -19.96 -6.49
N VAL A 93 6.94 -20.55 -7.14
CA VAL A 93 7.12 -22.00 -7.27
C VAL A 93 8.38 -22.38 -6.53
N GLN A 94 8.29 -23.35 -5.61
CA GLN A 94 9.47 -24.00 -5.08
C GLN A 94 9.88 -25.12 -6.01
N LEU A 95 11.14 -25.14 -6.43
CA LEU A 95 11.70 -26.27 -7.13
C LEU A 95 12.00 -27.38 -6.11
N GLY A 96 11.80 -28.63 -6.52
CA GLY A 96 12.08 -29.80 -5.66
C GLY A 96 13.51 -29.78 -5.13
N LYS A 97 13.75 -30.48 -4.01
CA LYS A 97 15.07 -30.52 -3.36
C LYS A 97 16.17 -30.78 -4.40
N THR A 98 17.13 -29.87 -4.50
CA THR A 98 18.35 -30.12 -5.25
C THR A 98 19.02 -31.37 -4.68
N ARG A 99 19.74 -32.15 -5.52
CA ARG A 99 20.40 -33.40 -5.10
C ARG A 99 21.40 -33.22 -3.94
N ASN A 100 21.66 -31.99 -3.52
CA ASN A 100 22.60 -31.62 -2.49
C ASN A 100 21.86 -31.01 -1.30
N ALA A 101 21.64 -31.80 -0.23
CA ALA A 101 20.85 -31.41 0.95
C ALA A 101 21.39 -30.19 1.72
N LYS A 102 22.57 -29.69 1.35
CA LYS A 102 23.19 -28.48 1.90
C LYS A 102 22.83 -27.19 1.15
N MET A 103 22.18 -27.27 -0.01
CA MET A 103 21.76 -26.07 -0.74
C MET A 103 20.45 -25.50 -0.17
N PRO A 104 20.34 -24.17 -0.03
CA PRO A 104 19.08 -23.51 0.28
C PRO A 104 18.00 -23.87 -0.74
N PRO A 105 16.71 -23.89 -0.35
CA PRO A 105 15.62 -24.09 -1.28
C PRO A 105 15.64 -23.02 -2.39
N ILE A 106 15.47 -23.47 -3.63
CA ILE A 106 15.37 -22.60 -4.81
C ILE A 106 13.88 -22.39 -5.10
N ALA A 107 13.48 -21.12 -5.17
CA ALA A 107 12.16 -20.72 -5.60
C ALA A 107 12.25 -19.89 -6.88
N MET A 108 11.28 -20.06 -7.77
CA MET A 108 11.13 -19.34 -9.01
C MET A 108 9.87 -18.47 -8.94
N ILE A 109 10.01 -17.18 -9.24
CA ILE A 109 8.89 -16.29 -9.49
C ILE A 109 8.58 -16.32 -10.98
N PHE A 110 7.36 -16.71 -11.32
CA PHE A 110 6.77 -16.48 -12.63
C PHE A 110 6.09 -15.12 -12.58
N VAL A 111 6.42 -14.22 -13.51
CA VAL A 111 5.95 -12.83 -13.53
C VAL A 111 5.31 -12.56 -14.88
N LEU A 112 4.10 -12.00 -14.90
CA LEU A 112 3.46 -11.52 -16.12
C LEU A 112 4.33 -10.46 -16.81
N ASP A 113 4.45 -10.45 -18.15
CA ASP A 113 5.15 -9.38 -18.88
C ASP A 113 4.36 -8.06 -18.86
N HIS A 114 4.36 -7.43 -17.69
CA HIS A 114 3.69 -6.17 -17.44
C HIS A 114 4.57 -5.29 -16.53
N PRO A 115 4.73 -3.98 -16.82
CA PRO A 115 5.58 -3.10 -16.03
C PRO A 115 5.26 -3.10 -14.53
N GLN A 116 3.97 -3.21 -14.19
CA GLN A 116 3.52 -3.29 -12.80
C GLN A 116 3.86 -4.63 -12.14
N ALA A 117 3.84 -5.74 -12.89
CA ALA A 117 4.17 -7.04 -12.32
C ALA A 117 5.62 -7.04 -11.83
N ASN A 118 6.57 -6.59 -12.65
CA ASN A 118 7.99 -6.51 -12.25
C ASN A 118 8.24 -5.65 -11.00
N ALA A 119 7.46 -4.57 -10.80
CA ALA A 119 7.57 -3.72 -9.62
C ALA A 119 7.03 -4.39 -8.34
N PHE A 120 6.04 -5.29 -8.46
CA PHE A 120 5.26 -5.77 -7.31
C PHE A 120 5.53 -7.22 -6.92
N CYS A 121 5.95 -8.08 -7.85
CA CYS A 121 6.11 -9.51 -7.58
C CYS A 121 7.23 -9.82 -6.57
N TYR A 122 8.30 -9.04 -6.56
CA TYR A 122 9.39 -9.21 -5.60
C TYR A 122 9.00 -8.86 -4.15
N PRO A 123 8.41 -7.68 -3.86
CA PRO A 123 7.88 -7.36 -2.53
C PRO A 123 6.87 -8.41 -2.01
N MET A 124 6.07 -8.97 -2.91
CA MET A 124 5.10 -10.03 -2.59
C MET A 124 5.74 -11.31 -2.09
N VAL A 125 6.84 -11.71 -2.73
CA VAL A 125 7.60 -12.89 -2.32
C VAL A 125 8.36 -12.65 -1.01
N GLN A 126 8.91 -11.46 -0.82
CA GLN A 126 9.51 -11.09 0.47
C GLN A 126 8.46 -11.21 1.60
N SER A 127 7.26 -10.67 1.38
CA SER A 127 6.16 -10.73 2.34
C SER A 127 5.69 -12.16 2.62
N TYR A 128 5.69 -13.03 1.60
CA TYR A 128 5.40 -14.45 1.77
C TYR A 128 6.39 -15.10 2.74
N PHE A 129 7.70 -14.88 2.57
CA PHE A 129 8.72 -15.51 3.41
C PHE A 129 8.84 -14.91 4.82
N THR A 130 8.41 -13.66 5.03
CA THR A 130 8.31 -13.07 6.38
C THR A 130 7.04 -13.50 7.13
N THR A 131 6.04 -14.08 6.45
CA THR A 131 4.81 -14.58 7.09
C THR A 131 5.07 -15.87 7.84
N PRO A 132 4.87 -15.97 9.18
CA PRO A 132 5.15 -17.19 9.95
C PRO A 132 4.41 -18.42 9.40
N LEU A 133 5.02 -19.60 9.55
CA LEU A 133 4.38 -20.86 9.18
C LEU A 133 3.10 -21.10 10.00
N GLY A 134 2.06 -21.57 9.34
CA GLY A 134 0.83 -22.05 9.98
C GLY A 134 1.05 -23.39 10.68
N ALA A 135 0.01 -23.86 11.39
CA ALA A 135 0.04 -25.14 12.11
C ALA A 135 0.26 -26.35 11.18
N ASP A 136 -0.07 -26.21 9.90
CA ASP A 136 0.14 -27.20 8.83
C ASP A 136 1.55 -27.11 8.21
N GLY A 137 2.43 -26.25 8.74
CA GLY A 137 3.76 -26.02 8.21
C GLY A 137 3.80 -25.28 6.88
N LYS A 138 2.68 -24.68 6.43
CA LYS A 138 2.62 -23.88 5.21
C LYS A 138 2.52 -22.38 5.54
N ARG A 139 3.05 -21.53 4.66
CA ARG A 139 2.82 -20.08 4.76
C ARG A 139 1.56 -19.74 3.98
N VAL A 140 0.70 -18.93 4.57
CA VAL A 140 -0.44 -18.35 3.86
C VAL A 140 0.09 -17.24 2.97
N ALA A 141 -0.23 -17.30 1.67
CA ALA A 141 0.11 -16.21 0.77
C ALA A 141 -0.53 -14.92 1.29
N PRO A 142 0.24 -13.84 1.51
CA PRO A 142 -0.26 -12.65 2.19
C PRO A 142 -1.32 -11.88 1.38
N ILE A 143 -1.63 -12.30 0.16
CA ILE A 143 -2.67 -11.70 -0.67
C ILE A 143 -3.58 -12.77 -1.24
N SER A 144 -4.85 -12.71 -0.84
CA SER A 144 -5.98 -13.16 -1.64
C SER A 144 -6.63 -11.89 -2.20
N ILE A 145 -6.64 -11.71 -3.52
CA ILE A 145 -7.61 -10.79 -4.13
C ILE A 145 -8.82 -11.65 -4.44
N ASP A 146 -9.64 -11.88 -3.42
CA ASP A 146 -10.93 -12.52 -3.63
C ASP A 146 -11.97 -11.49 -4.09
N GLY A 147 -13.03 -11.99 -4.72
CA GLY A 147 -14.13 -11.14 -5.20
C GLY A 147 -14.80 -10.33 -4.08
N ALA A 148 -14.76 -10.81 -2.84
CA ALA A 148 -15.33 -10.08 -1.69
C ALA A 148 -14.53 -8.80 -1.38
N THR A 149 -13.21 -8.86 -1.46
CA THR A 149 -12.35 -7.71 -1.18
C THR A 149 -12.38 -6.69 -2.32
N VAL A 150 -12.52 -7.14 -3.58
CA VAL A 150 -12.79 -6.26 -4.73
C VAL A 150 -14.15 -5.58 -4.61
N ALA A 151 -15.19 -6.35 -4.26
CA ALA A 151 -16.54 -5.82 -4.03
C ALA A 151 -16.56 -4.80 -2.89
N LEU A 152 -15.80 -5.03 -1.82
CA LEU A 152 -15.66 -4.09 -0.72
C LEU A 152 -15.09 -2.74 -1.18
N GLN A 153 -14.04 -2.74 -2.01
CA GLN A 153 -13.45 -1.51 -2.54
C GLN A 153 -14.40 -0.75 -3.46
N ALA A 154 -15.07 -1.47 -4.36
CA ALA A 154 -16.04 -0.88 -5.28
C ALA A 154 -17.26 -0.31 -4.54
N ALA A 155 -17.65 -0.91 -3.42
CA ALA A 155 -18.80 -0.50 -2.61
C ALA A 155 -18.44 0.42 -1.43
N LEU A 156 -17.23 0.98 -1.39
CA LEU A 156 -16.90 1.96 -0.36
C LEU A 156 -17.84 3.16 -0.46
N PRO A 157 -18.38 3.68 0.66
CA PRO A 157 -19.16 4.91 0.64
C PRO A 157 -18.33 6.09 0.08
N PRO A 158 -18.98 7.22 -0.24
CA PRO A 158 -18.28 8.46 -0.51
C PRO A 158 -17.31 8.83 0.61
N ILE A 159 -16.29 9.61 0.24
CA ILE A 159 -15.35 10.17 1.21
C ILE A 159 -16.10 10.87 2.34
N LYS A 160 -15.67 10.61 3.57
CA LYS A 160 -16.35 11.10 4.76
C LYS A 160 -15.35 11.75 5.70
N LEU A 161 -15.71 12.89 6.24
CA LEU A 161 -14.94 13.52 7.30
C LEU A 161 -15.25 12.84 8.64
N ALA A 162 -14.24 12.22 9.25
CA ALA A 162 -14.37 11.53 10.53
C ALA A 162 -13.94 12.40 11.70
N LYS A 163 -12.91 13.23 11.52
CA LYS A 163 -12.49 14.26 12.48
C LYS A 163 -12.03 15.50 11.75
N LYS A 164 -12.29 16.68 12.32
CA LYS A 164 -11.71 17.95 11.88
C LYS A 164 -11.38 18.82 13.07
N THR A 165 -10.27 19.54 12.98
CA THR A 165 -9.88 20.55 13.96
C THR A 165 -9.01 21.62 13.31
N LEU A 166 -9.05 22.84 13.84
CA LEU A 166 -8.02 23.83 13.56
C LEU A 166 -6.84 23.56 14.50
N ALA A 167 -5.66 23.37 13.95
CA ALA A 167 -4.47 23.01 14.70
C ALA A 167 -3.51 24.19 14.82
N ASP A 168 -2.83 24.28 15.97
CA ASP A 168 -1.72 25.19 16.15
C ASP A 168 -0.47 24.56 15.53
N LYS A 169 -0.13 25.03 14.32
CA LYS A 169 1.03 24.55 13.57
C LYS A 169 2.34 24.85 14.30
N ALA A 170 2.43 25.97 15.03
CA ALA A 170 3.63 26.33 15.78
C ALA A 170 3.81 25.45 17.03
N ALA A 171 2.72 24.94 17.58
CA ALA A 171 2.76 24.02 18.73
C ALA A 171 2.94 22.53 18.35
N PHE A 172 3.11 22.22 17.05
CA PHE A 172 3.37 20.86 16.59
C PHE A 172 4.69 20.32 17.14
N LYS A 173 4.61 19.36 18.07
CA LYS A 173 5.78 18.65 18.64
C LYS A 173 5.57 17.15 18.55
N GLN A 174 6.60 16.42 18.10
CA GLN A 174 6.65 14.95 18.09
C GLN A 174 5.43 14.29 17.41
N SER A 175 5.01 14.80 16.25
CA SER A 175 3.88 14.26 15.48
C SER A 175 2.50 14.41 16.12
N ASN A 176 2.37 15.13 17.24
CA ASN A 176 1.09 15.47 17.84
C ASN A 176 0.67 16.88 17.40
N LEU A 177 -0.42 16.93 16.65
CA LEU A 177 -1.11 18.18 16.35
C LEU A 177 -1.93 18.60 17.56
N ILE A 178 -1.70 19.84 18.00
CA ILE A 178 -2.43 20.44 19.12
C ILE A 178 -3.60 21.21 18.55
N GLU A 179 -4.80 20.82 18.96
CA GLU A 179 -6.03 21.55 18.64
C GLU A 179 -5.95 22.97 19.23
N ARG A 180 -6.32 23.96 18.43
CA ARG A 180 -6.34 25.34 18.90
C ARG A 180 -7.41 25.52 19.97
N PRO A 181 -7.13 26.30 21.02
CA PRO A 181 -8.12 26.62 22.03
C PRO A 181 -9.18 27.62 21.52
N THR A 182 -8.84 28.42 20.50
CA THR A 182 -9.74 29.44 19.93
C THR A 182 -9.62 29.54 18.42
N ASN A 183 -10.70 29.97 17.78
CA ASN A 183 -10.75 30.29 16.34
C ASN A 183 -10.44 31.78 16.07
N VAL A 184 -9.65 32.40 16.94
CA VAL A 184 -9.19 33.78 16.79
C VAL A 184 -7.75 33.76 16.29
N PHE A 185 -7.48 34.54 15.25
CA PHE A 185 -6.23 34.59 14.53
C PHE A 185 -5.75 36.03 14.39
N ALA A 186 -4.44 36.25 14.45
CA ALA A 186 -3.85 37.51 14.04
C ALA A 186 -3.82 37.62 12.50
N PRO A 187 -3.77 38.84 11.93
CA PRO A 187 -3.47 39.06 10.53
C PRO A 187 -2.24 38.26 10.12
N ARG A 188 -2.34 37.57 8.98
CA ARG A 188 -1.33 36.67 8.40
C ARG A 188 -1.05 35.39 9.18
N GLU A 189 -1.64 35.20 10.36
CA GLU A 189 -1.57 33.92 11.05
C GLU A 189 -2.26 32.83 10.20
N GLU A 190 -1.59 31.70 10.05
CA GLU A 190 -2.08 30.59 9.25
C GLU A 190 -3.22 29.88 9.99
N ILE A 191 -4.40 29.88 9.37
CA ILE A 191 -5.55 29.10 9.79
C ILE A 191 -5.31 27.69 9.24
N PHE A 192 -4.77 26.79 10.07
CA PHE A 192 -4.32 25.47 9.65
C PHE A 192 -5.30 24.38 10.09
N ILE A 193 -5.74 23.52 9.17
CA ILE A 193 -6.64 22.39 9.44
C ILE A 193 -5.85 21.09 9.59
N TYR A 194 -6.32 20.23 10.51
CA TYR A 194 -6.08 18.79 10.47
C TYR A 194 -7.40 18.05 10.31
N ALA A 195 -7.55 17.35 9.19
CA ALA A 195 -8.73 16.57 8.87
C ALA A 195 -8.38 15.08 8.81
N PHE A 196 -9.21 14.25 9.43
CA PHE A 196 -9.18 12.79 9.29
C PHE A 196 -10.36 12.36 8.42
N LEU A 197 -10.06 11.60 7.37
CA LEU A 197 -10.96 11.21 6.31
C LEU A 197 -11.12 9.69 6.32
N GLU A 198 -12.35 9.23 6.15
CA GLU A 198 -12.76 7.85 5.96
C GLU A 198 -13.22 7.64 4.52
N ASN A 199 -13.22 6.38 4.08
CA ASN A 199 -13.69 5.96 2.76
C ASN A 199 -13.02 6.72 1.61
N VAL A 200 -11.72 6.98 1.72
CA VAL A 200 -10.97 7.57 0.62
C VAL A 200 -10.94 6.56 -0.53
N GLY A 201 -11.31 6.99 -1.73
CA GLY A 201 -11.42 6.14 -2.91
C GLY A 201 -10.10 5.53 -3.36
N ARG A 202 -10.20 4.59 -4.30
CA ARG A 202 -9.06 3.82 -4.81
C ARG A 202 -9.00 3.81 -6.33
N LYS A 203 -7.80 4.04 -6.86
CA LYS A 203 -7.55 4.00 -8.30
C LYS A 203 -7.35 2.57 -8.83
N ASP A 204 -6.70 1.71 -8.03
CA ASP A 204 -6.21 0.39 -8.49
C ASP A 204 -7.10 -0.77 -8.01
N VAL A 205 -8.42 -0.67 -8.21
CA VAL A 205 -9.38 -1.70 -7.80
C VAL A 205 -9.08 -3.04 -8.50
N GLY A 206 -9.05 -4.13 -7.73
CA GLY A 206 -8.78 -5.47 -8.27
C GLY A 206 -7.30 -5.82 -8.39
N THR A 207 -6.38 -4.93 -8.00
CA THR A 207 -4.93 -5.15 -8.00
C THR A 207 -4.42 -5.40 -6.59
N PRO A 208 -3.24 -6.02 -6.36
CA PRO A 208 -2.72 -6.24 -4.99
C PRO A 208 -2.40 -4.95 -4.22
N MET A 209 -2.64 -3.79 -4.83
CA MET A 209 -2.37 -2.45 -4.32
C MET A 209 -3.64 -1.61 -4.25
N ALA A 210 -3.52 -0.49 -3.56
CA ALA A 210 -4.58 0.50 -3.49
C ALA A 210 -3.96 1.89 -3.35
N SER A 211 -4.00 2.70 -4.39
CA SER A 211 -3.61 4.12 -4.30
C SER A 211 -4.83 5.02 -4.11
N TYR A 212 -4.63 6.18 -3.50
CA TYR A 212 -5.65 7.21 -3.35
C TYR A 212 -5.14 8.58 -3.77
N GLU A 213 -6.07 9.43 -4.19
CA GLU A 213 -5.82 10.83 -4.51
C GLU A 213 -6.92 11.71 -3.91
N ILE A 214 -6.57 12.58 -2.97
CA ILE A 214 -7.49 13.53 -2.33
C ILE A 214 -7.14 14.92 -2.85
N GLY A 215 -8.07 15.56 -3.54
CA GLY A 215 -8.00 16.98 -3.87
C GLY A 215 -8.55 17.83 -2.72
N LEU A 216 -7.96 18.99 -2.48
CA LEU A 216 -8.46 19.96 -1.50
C LEU A 216 -8.63 21.32 -2.15
N ASP A 217 -9.84 21.86 -2.00
CA ASP A 217 -10.17 23.25 -2.30
C ASP A 217 -10.42 24.01 -0.98
N ILE A 218 -10.16 25.32 -0.97
CA ILE A 218 -10.44 26.20 0.17
C ILE A 218 -11.29 27.38 -0.29
N GLU A 219 -12.40 27.63 0.40
CA GLU A 219 -13.19 28.85 0.23
C GLU A 219 -13.17 29.70 1.51
N VAL A 220 -13.05 31.01 1.33
CA VAL A 220 -13.23 32.01 2.38
C VAL A 220 -14.53 32.71 2.10
N ARG A 221 -15.47 32.63 3.05
CA ARG A 221 -16.78 33.28 2.96
C ARG A 221 -16.89 34.38 4.02
N ASP A 222 -17.63 35.43 3.70
CA ASP A 222 -17.99 36.46 4.67
C ASP A 222 -19.12 35.99 5.61
N ARG A 223 -19.60 36.89 6.47
CA ARG A 223 -20.71 36.62 7.40
C ARG A 223 -22.05 36.36 6.69
N ALA A 224 -22.24 36.91 5.49
CA ALA A 224 -23.44 36.67 4.67
C ALA A 224 -23.36 35.35 3.88
N GLY A 225 -22.22 34.66 3.92
CA GLY A 225 -21.96 33.45 3.15
C GLY A 225 -21.46 33.71 1.73
N GLN A 226 -21.19 34.97 1.37
CA GLN A 226 -20.61 35.31 0.08
C GLN A 226 -19.16 34.84 0.02
N ILE A 227 -18.79 34.12 -1.04
CA ILE A 227 -17.41 33.70 -1.28
C ILE A 227 -16.56 34.93 -1.61
N LEU A 228 -15.63 35.27 -0.72
CA LEU A 228 -14.65 36.34 -0.89
C LEU A 228 -13.40 35.86 -1.65
N LYS A 229 -13.02 34.60 -1.41
CA LYS A 229 -11.84 33.98 -2.03
C LYS A 229 -12.10 32.48 -2.21
N SER A 230 -11.69 31.93 -3.34
CA SER A 230 -11.69 30.50 -3.62
C SER A 230 -10.30 30.08 -4.10
N LEU A 231 -9.80 28.97 -3.57
CA LEU A 231 -8.53 28.35 -3.87
C LEU A 231 -8.81 26.92 -4.35
N PRO A 232 -9.13 26.74 -5.64
CA PRO A 232 -9.37 25.41 -6.19
C PRO A 232 -8.05 24.65 -6.32
N ASN A 233 -8.07 23.35 -6.03
CA ASN A 233 -6.94 22.44 -6.11
C ASN A 233 -5.70 22.90 -5.32
N GLU A 234 -5.92 23.58 -4.19
CA GLU A 234 -4.85 24.09 -3.32
C GLU A 234 -3.82 23.00 -3.02
N HIS A 235 -4.30 21.80 -2.64
CA HIS A 235 -3.44 20.64 -2.40
C HIS A 235 -3.99 19.36 -3.05
N THR A 236 -3.07 18.45 -3.35
CA THR A 236 -3.38 17.09 -3.79
C THR A 236 -2.55 16.11 -2.96
N TYR A 237 -3.22 15.27 -2.17
CA TYR A 237 -2.58 14.24 -1.38
C TYR A 237 -2.65 12.92 -2.13
N LYS A 238 -1.49 12.29 -2.31
CA LYS A 238 -1.37 10.98 -2.94
C LYS A 238 -0.68 10.05 -1.97
N ALA A 239 -1.19 8.83 -1.84
CA ALA A 239 -0.31 7.75 -1.45
C ALA A 239 -0.76 6.40 -1.98
N ASP A 240 0.21 5.51 -1.97
CA ASP A 240 0.06 4.13 -2.35
C ASP A 240 0.04 3.26 -1.10
N SER A 241 -0.92 2.34 -1.05
CA SER A 241 -0.86 1.21 -0.14
C SER A 241 0.17 0.21 -0.69
N PRO A 242 1.28 -0.07 0.01
CA PRO A 242 2.04 -1.26 -0.31
C PRO A 242 1.15 -2.49 -0.09
N PRO A 243 1.39 -3.59 -0.82
CA PRO A 243 0.78 -4.86 -0.48
C PRO A 243 1.10 -5.25 0.98
N PRO A 244 0.23 -6.01 1.66
CA PRO A 244 -0.96 -6.69 1.14
C PRO A 244 -2.21 -5.81 1.04
N PHE A 245 -3.20 -6.30 0.27
CA PHE A 245 -4.51 -5.69 0.08
C PHE A 245 -5.21 -5.44 1.44
N PRO A 246 -5.94 -4.32 1.59
CA PRO A 246 -6.65 -4.03 2.83
C PRO A 246 -7.79 -5.03 3.11
N VAL A 247 -7.66 -5.79 4.20
CA VAL A 247 -8.73 -6.69 4.69
C VAL A 247 -9.77 -5.96 5.56
N SER A 248 -9.63 -4.64 5.77
CA SER A 248 -10.52 -3.88 6.65
C SER A 248 -10.80 -2.46 6.14
N ARG A 249 -11.95 -1.93 6.53
CA ARG A 249 -12.38 -0.56 6.17
C ARG A 249 -11.44 0.53 6.73
N GLY A 250 -10.79 0.28 7.87
CA GLY A 250 -9.87 1.23 8.50
C GLY A 250 -8.66 1.57 7.65
N TYR A 251 -8.30 0.70 6.70
CA TYR A 251 -7.21 0.96 5.76
C TYR A 251 -7.56 2.06 4.73
N PHE A 252 -8.85 2.37 4.57
CA PHE A 252 -9.33 3.47 3.71
C PHE A 252 -9.46 4.80 4.45
N THR A 253 -8.73 4.94 5.55
CA THR A 253 -8.63 6.19 6.30
C THR A 253 -7.34 6.92 5.98
N ASN A 254 -7.41 8.25 6.00
CA ASN A 254 -6.25 9.10 5.82
C ASN A 254 -6.39 10.43 6.55
N PHE A 255 -5.34 11.25 6.50
CA PHE A 255 -5.41 12.61 6.99
C PHE A 255 -4.97 13.60 5.93
N ALA A 256 -5.50 14.82 6.02
CA ALA A 256 -5.15 15.93 5.17
C ALA A 256 -4.90 17.18 6.03
N THR A 257 -3.94 18.00 5.60
CA THR A 257 -3.51 19.21 6.32
C THR A 257 -3.24 20.35 5.37
N ALA A 258 -3.88 21.48 5.58
CA ALA A 258 -3.66 22.68 4.77
C ALA A 258 -3.84 23.92 5.63
N GLY A 259 -3.38 25.06 5.13
CA GLY A 259 -3.60 26.32 5.80
C GLY A 259 -3.81 27.47 4.84
N ILE A 260 -4.49 28.50 5.33
CA ILE A 260 -4.66 29.77 4.63
C ILE A 260 -4.42 30.91 5.62
N SER A 261 -3.76 31.97 5.16
CA SER A 261 -3.58 33.21 5.92
C SER A 261 -4.48 34.31 5.36
N LEU A 262 -5.04 35.13 6.24
CA LEU A 262 -5.86 36.29 5.90
C LEU A 262 -5.22 37.56 6.45
N ASP A 263 -5.11 38.60 5.62
CA ASP A 263 -4.50 39.87 6.01
C ASP A 263 -5.49 40.81 6.72
N THR A 264 -6.76 40.78 6.31
CA THR A 264 -7.76 41.76 6.75
C THR A 264 -8.47 41.27 8.02
N PRO A 265 -8.55 42.11 9.07
CA PRO A 265 -9.39 41.82 10.22
C PRO A 265 -10.86 41.66 9.84
N GLY A 266 -11.55 40.71 10.46
CA GLY A 266 -12.93 40.40 10.14
C GLY A 266 -13.41 39.07 10.69
N ASN A 267 -14.68 38.76 10.45
CA ASN A 267 -15.26 37.45 10.74
C ASN A 267 -15.52 36.72 9.43
N TYR A 268 -15.02 35.49 9.36
CA TYR A 268 -15.04 34.68 8.14
C TYR A 268 -15.54 33.27 8.45
N THR A 269 -16.04 32.60 7.42
CA THR A 269 -16.22 31.15 7.41
C THR A 269 -15.21 30.55 6.44
N ILE A 270 -14.31 29.70 6.92
CA ILE A 270 -13.37 28.96 6.08
C ILE A 270 -13.98 27.59 5.80
N VAL A 271 -14.09 27.25 4.52
CA VAL A 271 -14.63 25.97 4.05
C VAL A 271 -13.53 25.21 3.33
N TYR A 272 -13.16 24.05 3.88
CA TYR A 272 -12.26 23.10 3.24
C TYR A 272 -13.08 22.02 2.55
N ILE A 273 -12.87 21.81 1.25
CA ILE A 273 -13.65 20.88 0.43
C ILE A 273 -12.71 19.77 -0.06
N PHE A 274 -12.93 18.56 0.42
CA PHE A 274 -12.12 17.38 0.11
C PHE A 274 -12.79 16.56 -0.99
N HIS A 275 -12.12 16.45 -2.14
CA HIS A 275 -12.54 15.69 -3.29
C HIS A 275 -11.83 14.33 -3.34
N ASP A 276 -12.60 13.26 -3.51
CA ASP A 276 -12.05 11.95 -3.86
C ASP A 276 -11.74 11.92 -5.36
N ARG A 277 -10.50 12.22 -5.74
CA ARG A 277 -10.11 12.26 -7.17
C ARG A 277 -9.95 10.88 -7.78
N ALA A 278 -9.83 9.83 -6.95
CA ALA A 278 -9.87 8.46 -7.44
C ALA A 278 -11.30 8.04 -7.83
N ARG A 279 -12.32 8.71 -7.28
CA ARG A 279 -13.75 8.50 -7.56
C ARG A 279 -14.49 9.83 -7.72
N PRO A 280 -14.22 10.57 -8.82
CA PRO A 280 -14.73 11.92 -9.01
C PRO A 280 -16.26 11.99 -9.10
N GLU A 281 -16.93 10.86 -9.30
CA GLU A 281 -18.39 10.71 -9.27
C GLU A 281 -19.01 10.79 -7.87
N THR A 282 -18.20 10.66 -6.81
CA THR A 282 -18.68 10.70 -5.42
C THR A 282 -18.72 12.13 -4.88
N PRO A 283 -19.69 12.47 -4.00
CA PRO A 283 -19.77 13.81 -3.42
C PRO A 283 -18.54 14.11 -2.54
N PRO A 284 -18.10 15.39 -2.48
CA PRO A 284 -17.00 15.80 -1.63
C PRO A 284 -17.39 15.79 -0.14
N ALA A 285 -16.38 15.73 0.73
CA ALA A 285 -16.54 15.98 2.16
C ALA A 285 -16.14 17.43 2.50
N THR A 286 -16.90 18.13 3.33
CA THR A 286 -16.62 19.53 3.68
C THR A 286 -16.34 19.73 5.17
N ALA A 287 -15.41 20.63 5.47
CA ALA A 287 -15.09 21.06 6.81
C ALA A 287 -15.21 22.59 6.91
N GLU A 288 -16.25 23.06 7.58
CA GLU A 288 -16.46 24.50 7.81
C GLU A 288 -16.02 24.93 9.22
N PHE A 289 -15.42 26.12 9.31
CA PHE A 289 -15.02 26.77 10.56
C PHE A 289 -15.35 28.28 10.53
N ALA A 290 -16.06 28.76 11.54
CA ALA A 290 -16.16 30.19 11.80
C ALA A 290 -14.88 30.67 12.49
N VAL A 291 -14.25 31.72 11.94
CA VAL A 291 -12.98 32.29 12.41
C VAL A 291 -13.07 33.81 12.52
N THR A 292 -12.28 34.38 13.43
CA THR A 292 -12.14 35.83 13.58
C THR A 292 -10.67 36.21 13.41
N VAL A 293 -10.38 37.14 12.49
CA VAL A 293 -9.07 37.76 12.33
C VAL A 293 -9.10 39.12 13.04
N LYS A 294 -8.16 39.40 13.95
CA LYS A 294 -8.14 40.61 14.79
C LYS A 294 -7.00 41.58 14.47
#